data_AF-A0AAE0DFD0-F1
#
_entry.id   AF-A0AAE0DFD0-F1
#
_cell.length_a   1.000
_cell.length_b   1.000
_cell.length_c   1.000
_cell.angle_alpha   90.00
_cell.angle_beta   90.00
_cell.angle_gamma   90.00
#
_symmetry.space_group_name_H-M   'P 1'
#
loop_
_entity.id
_entity.type
_entity.pdbx_description
1 polymer ?
#
loop_
_entity_poly.entity_id
_entity_poly.type
_entity_poly.pdbx_seq_one_letter_code
_entity_poly.pdbx_strand_id
1 'polypeptide(L)'
;MTSPDIHPGVLHRISRPSTGGFPPPPLTAFEHSHGFSDPSTNTLIFLGGLFDGLLTVPFVPPLVHATPSTWTITEPVLSSAYRQWGFSSLGEDVAEIAVLVEHFRKLRPEGRIVLLGHSTGSQQIMHYLLSKPALPNVDGAIFQASASDREVMTMFLPPSSYDSSCALAQSYIDEGRADDILPFSATKSLFMSAPVSAKRFLSLASPGPLHAGEDDYFSSDLEDKRLEKTFGALGKIVTRLSFLFSGRDQYVPSTVDKMKMVERWHEHVRRGGGVIDERSGVVGGATHTLKEGGKGLEDLVKRVVGFLERLDENQ
;
A
#
# COMPACT_ATOMS: atom_id res chain seq x y z
N MET A 1 6.87 -33.46 10.74
CA MET A 1 7.52 -32.19 11.12
C MET A 1 7.45 -31.31 9.90
N THR A 2 6.70 -30.20 9.96
CA THR A 2 6.76 -29.18 8.91
C THR A 2 8.19 -28.64 8.87
N SER A 3 8.73 -28.38 7.68
CA SER A 3 9.99 -27.68 7.52
C SER A 3 9.95 -26.39 8.37
N PRO A 4 11.04 -26.00 9.04
CA PRO A 4 11.04 -24.74 9.77
C PRO A 4 10.77 -23.59 8.80
N ASP A 5 9.90 -22.67 9.22
CA ASP A 5 9.48 -21.49 8.45
C ASP A 5 10.60 -20.44 8.51
N ILE A 6 11.61 -20.64 7.66
CA ILE A 6 12.85 -19.85 7.64
C ILE A 6 12.97 -19.14 6.30
N HIS A 7 13.18 -17.82 6.36
CA HIS A 7 13.41 -16.98 5.20
C HIS A 7 14.85 -16.43 5.24
N PRO A 8 15.75 -16.87 4.34
CA PRO A 8 17.10 -16.32 4.25
C PRO A 8 17.07 -14.92 3.64
N GLY A 9 17.91 -14.01 4.15
CA GLY A 9 17.92 -12.64 3.67
C GLY A 9 18.98 -11.74 4.31
N VAL A 10 18.97 -10.48 3.89
CA VAL A 10 19.81 -9.40 4.41
C VAL A 10 18.92 -8.38 5.11
N LEU A 11 19.24 -8.06 6.36
CA LEU A 11 18.58 -6.96 7.07
C LEU A 11 19.37 -5.67 6.87
N HIS A 12 18.81 -4.76 6.09
CA HIS A 12 19.35 -3.43 5.86
C HIS A 12 19.06 -2.52 7.05
N ARG A 13 20.03 -1.68 7.41
CA ARG A 13 19.88 -0.58 8.37
C ARG A 13 20.05 0.74 7.63
N ILE A 14 18.98 1.52 7.54
CA ILE A 14 18.90 2.67 6.64
C ILE A 14 18.75 3.94 7.48
N SER A 15 19.78 4.80 7.45
CA SER A 15 19.78 6.07 8.17
C SER A 15 18.74 7.03 7.58
N ARG A 16 18.01 7.73 8.44
CA ARG A 16 17.04 8.76 8.04
C ARG A 16 17.64 10.17 8.21
N PRO A 17 17.28 11.13 7.34
CA PRO A 17 17.64 12.54 7.55
C PRO A 17 17.09 13.05 8.89
N SER A 18 17.87 13.86 9.61
CA SER A 18 17.40 14.53 10.83
C SER A 18 16.73 15.85 10.45
N THR A 19 15.45 16.00 10.76
CA THR A 19 14.69 17.24 10.57
C THR A 19 14.53 18.05 11.86
N GLY A 20 15.11 17.59 12.98
CA GLY A 20 15.03 18.22 14.29
C GLY A 20 16.23 17.92 15.21
N GLY A 21 16.09 18.26 16.50
CA GLY A 21 17.16 18.14 17.51
C GLY A 21 17.51 16.71 17.94
N PHE A 22 16.65 15.72 17.63
CA PHE A 22 16.94 14.30 17.84
C PHE A 22 16.82 13.55 16.51
N PRO A 23 17.85 12.78 16.10
CA PRO A 23 17.78 12.00 14.88
C PRO A 23 16.77 10.86 15.06
N PRO A 24 15.86 10.64 14.09
CA PRO A 24 14.93 9.54 14.16
C PRO A 24 15.68 8.20 14.07
N PRO A 25 15.15 7.11 14.66
CA PRO A 25 15.80 5.79 14.56
C PRO A 25 15.94 5.36 13.11
N PRO A 26 16.96 4.56 12.74
CA PRO A 26 17.08 4.07 11.37
C PRO A 26 15.87 3.21 10.99
N LEU A 27 15.51 3.21 9.71
CA LEU A 27 14.59 2.22 9.17
C LEU A 27 15.32 0.89 9.01
N THR A 28 14.56 -0.19 9.07
CA THR A 28 15.04 -1.52 8.70
C THR A 28 14.27 -2.04 7.50
N ALA A 29 14.97 -2.79 6.64
CA ALA A 29 14.34 -3.45 5.51
C ALA A 29 14.93 -4.83 5.30
N PHE A 30 14.08 -5.85 5.28
CA PHE A 30 14.48 -7.23 5.09
C PHE A 30 14.44 -7.56 3.60
N GLU A 31 15.60 -7.77 3.00
CA GLU A 31 15.73 -8.23 1.62
C GLU A 31 15.80 -9.76 1.60
N HIS A 32 14.88 -10.40 0.89
CA HIS A 32 14.88 -11.84 0.68
C HIS A 32 16.04 -12.24 -0.25
N SER A 33 16.80 -13.26 0.12
CA SER A 33 18.00 -13.65 -0.64
C SER A 33 17.73 -14.83 -1.58
N HIS A 34 18.15 -14.67 -2.84
CA HIS A 34 18.33 -15.75 -3.83
C HIS A 34 19.81 -16.02 -4.15
N GLY A 35 20.74 -15.43 -3.39
CA GLY A 35 22.17 -15.40 -3.71
C GLY A 35 22.79 -14.02 -3.46
N PHE A 36 23.95 -13.77 -4.07
CA PHE A 36 24.61 -12.46 -4.02
C PHE A 36 23.93 -11.49 -5.00
N SER A 37 23.39 -10.38 -4.48
CA SER A 37 22.88 -9.28 -5.30
C SER A 37 24.06 -8.48 -5.85
N ASP A 38 24.03 -8.15 -7.14
CA ASP A 38 25.02 -7.32 -7.82
C ASP A 38 24.46 -5.90 -8.10
N PRO A 39 25.27 -4.95 -8.62
CA PRO A 39 24.82 -3.58 -8.88
C PRO A 39 23.67 -3.42 -9.88
N SER A 40 23.39 -4.44 -10.71
CA SER A 40 22.32 -4.47 -11.71
C SER A 40 21.03 -5.12 -11.21
N THR A 41 21.05 -5.72 -10.02
CA THR A 41 19.88 -6.39 -9.45
C THR A 41 18.74 -5.37 -9.23
N ASN A 42 17.55 -5.68 -9.75
CA ASN A 42 16.37 -4.86 -9.58
C ASN A 42 15.72 -5.10 -8.20
N THR A 43 14.97 -4.12 -7.68
CA THR A 43 14.36 -4.19 -6.34
C THR A 43 12.86 -3.99 -6.39
N LEU A 44 12.10 -4.94 -5.85
CA LEU A 44 10.68 -4.80 -5.53
C LEU A 44 10.54 -4.48 -4.04
N ILE A 45 10.09 -3.27 -3.69
CA ILE A 45 9.79 -2.90 -2.31
C ILE A 45 8.33 -3.23 -2.04
N PHE A 46 8.09 -4.22 -1.17
CA PHE A 46 6.77 -4.65 -0.74
C PHE A 46 6.31 -3.83 0.47
N LEU A 47 5.15 -3.20 0.38
CA LEU A 47 4.54 -2.38 1.42
C LEU A 47 3.22 -3.05 1.85
N GLY A 48 3.18 -3.53 3.11
CA GLY A 48 2.00 -4.14 3.69
C GLY A 48 0.91 -3.14 4.08
N GLY A 49 -0.23 -3.65 4.55
CA GLY A 49 -1.32 -2.84 5.07
C GLY A 49 -1.15 -2.46 6.55
N LEU A 50 -2.19 -1.86 7.13
CA LEU A 50 -2.28 -1.67 8.58
C LEU A 50 -2.12 -3.02 9.26
N PHE A 51 -1.42 -3.07 10.40
CA PHE A 51 -1.05 -4.29 11.12
C PHE A 51 0.10 -5.11 10.54
N ASP A 52 0.49 -4.86 9.30
CA ASP A 52 1.56 -5.62 8.68
C ASP A 52 2.95 -5.12 9.09
N GLY A 53 3.89 -6.05 8.97
CA GLY A 53 5.34 -5.88 9.09
C GLY A 53 6.01 -7.04 8.36
N LEU A 54 7.22 -7.43 8.78
CA LEU A 54 7.96 -8.48 8.09
C LEU A 54 7.22 -9.82 8.10
N LEU A 55 7.07 -10.45 6.94
CA LEU A 55 6.51 -11.81 6.76
C LEU A 55 5.08 -11.98 7.26
N THR A 56 4.34 -10.88 7.41
CA THR A 56 2.94 -10.91 7.89
C THR A 56 1.95 -11.26 6.78
N VAL A 57 2.30 -10.96 5.52
CA VAL A 57 1.43 -11.17 4.35
C VAL A 57 1.69 -12.54 3.71
N PRO A 58 0.71 -13.47 3.71
CA PRO A 58 0.94 -14.87 3.34
C PRO A 58 1.42 -15.14 1.92
N PHE A 59 1.13 -14.25 0.96
CA PHE A 59 1.55 -14.45 -0.42
C PHE A 59 2.99 -13.95 -0.70
N VAL A 60 3.65 -13.28 0.24
CA VAL A 60 5.01 -12.78 0.03
C VAL A 60 6.01 -13.93 -0.13
N PRO A 61 6.05 -14.97 0.74
CA PRO A 61 6.95 -16.10 0.54
C PRO A 61 6.81 -16.84 -0.81
N PRO A 62 5.62 -17.22 -1.29
CA PRO A 62 5.50 -17.84 -2.62
C PRO A 62 5.84 -16.85 -3.75
N LEU A 63 5.61 -15.56 -3.58
CA LEU A 63 6.04 -14.54 -4.54
C LEU A 63 7.57 -14.45 -4.61
N VAL A 64 8.25 -14.40 -3.45
CA VAL A 64 9.71 -14.45 -3.36
C VAL A 64 10.23 -15.68 -4.10
N HIS A 65 9.68 -16.87 -3.82
CA HIS A 65 10.12 -18.10 -4.49
C HIS A 65 9.99 -18.06 -6.02
N ALA A 66 8.97 -17.39 -6.55
CA ALA A 66 8.73 -17.27 -7.98
C ALA A 66 9.44 -16.08 -8.65
N THR A 67 10.08 -15.21 -7.86
CA THR A 67 10.71 -13.99 -8.38
C THR A 67 11.97 -14.34 -9.18
N PRO A 68 12.16 -13.77 -10.39
CA PRO A 68 13.36 -14.01 -11.19
C PRO A 68 14.63 -13.57 -10.45
N SER A 69 15.77 -14.21 -10.72
CA SER A 69 17.04 -13.87 -10.07
C SER A 69 17.57 -12.47 -10.38
N THR A 70 17.02 -11.80 -11.41
CA THR A 70 17.29 -10.38 -11.72
C THR A 70 16.59 -9.42 -10.77
N TRP A 71 15.66 -9.91 -9.95
CA TRP A 71 14.89 -9.14 -8.98
C TRP A 71 15.09 -9.67 -7.57
N THR A 72 15.03 -8.77 -6.61
CA THR A 72 14.91 -9.11 -5.19
C THR A 72 13.69 -8.43 -4.59
N ILE A 73 13.10 -9.05 -3.57
CA ILE A 73 11.99 -8.47 -2.82
C ILE A 73 12.48 -7.99 -1.47
N THR A 74 12.08 -6.78 -1.09
CA THR A 74 12.37 -6.20 0.21
C THR A 74 11.10 -5.82 0.94
N GLU A 75 11.00 -6.21 2.21
CA GLU A 75 9.96 -5.78 3.15
C GLU A 75 10.55 -4.78 4.16
N PRO A 76 10.19 -3.48 4.11
CA PRO A 76 10.60 -2.50 5.08
C PRO A 76 9.73 -2.53 6.34
N VAL A 77 10.29 -2.11 7.46
CA VAL A 77 9.53 -1.75 8.67
C VAL A 77 9.47 -0.23 8.74
N LEU A 78 8.37 0.33 8.26
CA LEU A 78 8.06 1.76 8.39
C LEU A 78 7.71 2.11 9.85
N SER A 79 7.75 3.39 10.21
CA SER A 79 7.29 3.85 11.52
C SER A 79 5.80 3.55 11.76
N SER A 80 5.02 3.38 10.69
CA SER A 80 3.61 3.00 10.70
C SER A 80 3.35 1.49 10.78
N ALA A 81 4.38 0.64 10.77
CA ALA A 81 4.21 -0.82 10.80
C ALA A 81 3.46 -1.30 12.06
N TYR A 82 2.95 -2.53 12.03
CA TYR A 82 2.26 -3.19 13.14
C TYR A 82 1.12 -2.36 13.74
N ARG A 83 1.26 -1.81 14.96
CA ARG A 83 0.18 -1.06 15.64
C ARG A 83 0.46 0.44 15.70
N GLN A 84 1.45 0.92 14.97
CA GLN A 84 1.92 2.30 15.04
C GLN A 84 1.31 3.21 13.97
N TRP A 85 0.70 2.65 12.92
CA TRP A 85 0.00 3.41 11.87
C TRP A 85 -1.07 4.38 12.38
N GLY A 86 -1.65 4.12 13.55
CA GLY A 86 -2.78 4.90 14.07
C GLY A 86 -2.42 6.32 14.52
N PHE A 87 -1.15 6.65 14.66
CA PHE A 87 -0.68 8.02 14.93
C PHE A 87 0.33 8.52 13.89
N SER A 88 0.45 7.80 12.77
CA SER A 88 1.23 8.25 11.62
C SER A 88 0.30 8.82 10.53
N SER A 89 0.88 9.25 9.42
CA SER A 89 0.21 9.84 8.27
C SER A 89 0.82 9.35 6.97
N LEU A 90 0.07 9.41 5.87
CA LEU A 90 0.59 9.06 4.56
C LEU A 90 1.80 9.92 4.17
N GLY A 91 1.85 11.18 4.59
CA GLY A 91 3.02 12.04 4.37
C GLY A 91 4.30 11.52 5.03
N GLU A 92 4.20 10.98 6.25
CA GLU A 92 5.34 10.35 6.93
C GLU A 92 5.76 9.04 6.24
N ASP A 93 4.78 8.20 5.87
CA ASP A 93 5.04 6.97 5.12
C ASP A 93 5.76 7.27 3.80
N VAL A 94 5.30 8.28 3.06
CA VAL A 94 5.89 8.72 1.81
C VAL A 94 7.32 9.23 1.97
N ALA A 95 7.61 9.97 3.05
CA ALA A 95 8.97 10.41 3.36
C ALA A 95 9.90 9.22 3.63
N GLU A 96 9.42 8.19 4.33
CA GLU A 96 10.19 6.98 4.59
C GLU A 96 10.38 6.14 3.33
N ILE A 97 9.36 5.99 2.49
CA ILE A 97 9.45 5.33 1.19
C ILE A 97 10.47 6.03 0.31
N ALA A 98 10.53 7.37 0.32
CA ALA A 98 11.56 8.11 -0.42
C ALA A 98 12.98 7.74 0.04
N VAL A 99 13.20 7.64 1.35
CA VAL A 99 14.49 7.20 1.92
C VAL A 99 14.85 5.78 1.49
N LEU A 100 13.87 4.86 1.45
CA LEU A 100 14.05 3.49 0.98
C LEU A 100 14.44 3.45 -0.51
N VAL A 101 13.72 4.19 -1.35
CA VAL A 101 13.99 4.26 -2.80
C VAL A 101 15.38 4.83 -3.05
N GLU A 102 15.78 5.89 -2.35
CA GLU A 102 17.14 6.44 -2.46
C GLU A 102 18.21 5.45 -2.01
N HIS A 103 17.96 4.70 -0.93
CA HIS A 103 18.89 3.71 -0.43
C HIS A 103 19.15 2.62 -1.47
N PHE A 104 18.10 2.00 -2.01
CA PHE A 104 18.25 0.95 -3.02
C PHE A 104 18.80 1.47 -4.35
N ARG A 105 18.46 2.70 -4.74
CA ARG A 105 19.05 3.32 -5.93
C ARG A 105 20.55 3.58 -5.78
N LYS A 106 21.00 4.00 -4.59
CA LYS A 106 22.43 4.15 -4.28
C LYS A 106 23.15 2.81 -4.24
N LEU A 107 22.50 1.79 -3.69
CA LEU A 107 23.04 0.43 -3.61
C LEU A 107 23.16 -0.21 -5.00
N ARG A 108 22.19 0.06 -5.89
CA ARG A 108 22.06 -0.55 -7.22
C ARG A 108 21.74 0.52 -8.27
N PRO A 109 22.75 1.29 -8.71
CA PRO A 109 22.53 2.44 -9.61
C PRO A 109 21.94 2.07 -10.97
N GLU A 110 22.19 0.84 -11.43
CA GLU A 110 21.69 0.31 -12.71
C GLU A 110 20.37 -0.47 -12.54
N GLY A 111 20.01 -0.80 -11.31
CA GLY A 111 18.80 -1.55 -10.98
C GLY A 111 17.54 -0.68 -11.05
N ARG A 112 16.44 -1.31 -11.47
CA ARG A 112 15.09 -0.74 -11.40
C ARG A 112 14.49 -0.89 -10.01
N ILE A 113 13.55 -0.01 -9.68
CA ILE A 113 12.81 -0.05 -8.42
C ILE A 113 11.30 -0.07 -8.71
N VAL A 114 10.62 -1.08 -8.20
CA VAL A 114 9.15 -1.19 -8.24
C VAL A 114 8.61 -1.17 -6.82
N LEU A 115 7.48 -0.48 -6.62
CA LEU A 115 6.73 -0.54 -5.37
C LEU A 115 5.55 -1.51 -5.53
N LEU A 116 5.31 -2.40 -4.57
CA LEU A 116 4.12 -3.23 -4.50
C LEU A 116 3.40 -2.98 -3.18
N GLY A 117 2.21 -2.41 -3.25
CA GLY A 117 1.40 -2.08 -2.08
C GLY A 117 0.29 -3.11 -1.92
N HIS A 118 0.26 -3.78 -0.78
CA HIS A 118 -0.83 -4.66 -0.38
C HIS A 118 -1.80 -3.90 0.52
N SER A 119 -3.10 -4.04 0.29
CA SER A 119 -4.13 -3.45 1.15
C SER A 119 -3.90 -1.94 1.30
N THR A 120 -3.84 -1.39 2.53
CA THR A 120 -3.57 0.04 2.75
C THR A 120 -2.15 0.47 2.36
N GLY A 121 -1.21 -0.45 2.14
CA GLY A 121 0.07 -0.13 1.47
C GLY A 121 -0.14 0.41 0.05
N SER A 122 -1.29 0.11 -0.57
CA SER A 122 -1.72 0.76 -1.82
C SER A 122 -1.96 2.26 -1.65
N GLN A 123 -2.43 2.71 -0.48
CA GLN A 123 -2.65 4.14 -0.18
C GLN A 123 -1.30 4.86 -0.07
N GLN A 124 -0.31 4.22 0.55
CA GLN A 124 1.06 4.73 0.64
C GLN A 124 1.66 4.94 -0.75
N ILE A 125 1.54 3.96 -1.64
CA ILE A 125 2.00 4.10 -3.04
C ILE A 125 1.22 5.19 -3.78
N MET A 126 -0.11 5.22 -3.63
CA MET A 126 -0.94 6.24 -4.27
C MET A 126 -0.47 7.63 -3.88
N HIS A 127 -0.29 7.88 -2.58
CA HIS A 127 0.18 9.15 -2.04
C HIS A 127 1.61 9.48 -2.48
N TYR A 128 2.50 8.47 -2.52
CA TYR A 128 3.88 8.62 -2.99
C TYR A 128 3.95 9.10 -4.44
N LEU A 129 3.17 8.47 -5.31
CA LEU A 129 3.13 8.80 -6.73
C LEU A 129 2.47 10.17 -6.98
N LEU A 130 1.44 10.53 -6.22
CA LEU A 130 0.80 11.85 -6.29
C LEU A 130 1.69 12.99 -5.75
N SER A 131 2.71 12.67 -4.96
CA SER A 131 3.69 13.64 -4.43
C SER A 131 4.85 13.94 -5.39
N LYS A 132 4.83 13.39 -6.61
CA LYS A 132 5.81 13.67 -7.67
C LYS A 132 5.64 15.09 -8.26
N PRO A 133 6.72 15.71 -8.78
CA PRO A 133 8.07 15.17 -8.98
C PRO A 133 9.03 15.37 -7.80
N ALA A 134 8.57 15.80 -6.63
CA ALA A 134 9.43 16.13 -5.49
C ALA A 134 10.16 14.91 -4.87
N LEU A 135 9.84 13.68 -5.31
CA LEU A 135 10.33 12.43 -4.73
C LEU A 135 11.13 11.59 -5.75
N PRO A 136 12.02 10.70 -5.31
CA PRO A 136 12.86 9.84 -6.18
C PRO A 136 12.07 8.91 -7.14
N ASN A 137 12.34 8.90 -8.44
CA ASN A 137 11.54 8.11 -9.38
C ASN A 137 11.59 6.59 -9.13
N VAL A 138 10.47 5.92 -9.44
CA VAL A 138 10.31 4.47 -9.45
C VAL A 138 9.85 4.02 -10.83
N ASP A 139 10.30 2.85 -11.24
CA ASP A 139 10.14 2.29 -12.58
C ASP A 139 8.77 1.63 -12.77
N GLY A 140 8.14 1.20 -11.67
CA GLY A 140 6.79 0.66 -11.66
C GLY A 140 6.11 0.72 -10.30
N ALA A 141 4.78 0.58 -10.31
CA ALA A 141 3.97 0.47 -9.11
C ALA A 141 2.84 -0.55 -9.31
N ILE A 142 2.69 -1.44 -8.33
CA ILE A 142 1.67 -2.48 -8.29
C ILE A 142 0.78 -2.26 -7.05
N PHE A 143 -0.52 -2.22 -7.25
CA PHE A 143 -1.53 -2.09 -6.20
C PHE A 143 -2.28 -3.40 -6.08
N GLN A 144 -2.17 -4.08 -4.95
CA GLN A 144 -2.82 -5.37 -4.71
C GLN A 144 -3.86 -5.26 -3.60
N ALA A 145 -5.09 -5.66 -3.89
CA ALA A 145 -6.25 -5.57 -2.97
C ALA A 145 -6.41 -4.19 -2.30
N SER A 146 -6.37 -3.12 -3.11
CA SER A 146 -6.54 -1.73 -2.67
C SER A 146 -7.98 -1.43 -2.22
N ALA A 147 -8.39 -1.99 -1.09
CA ALA A 147 -9.72 -1.79 -0.49
C ALA A 147 -9.82 -0.42 0.21
N SER A 148 -11.05 0.05 0.40
CA SER A 148 -11.34 1.30 1.12
C SER A 148 -11.57 1.02 2.61
N ASP A 149 -10.79 1.64 3.49
CA ASP A 149 -11.01 1.57 4.93
C ASP A 149 -12.39 2.12 5.33
N ARG A 150 -12.86 3.20 4.68
CA ARG A 150 -14.21 3.73 4.92
C ARG A 150 -15.29 2.72 4.59
N GLU A 151 -15.20 2.04 3.44
CA GLU A 151 -16.18 1.02 3.08
C GLU A 151 -16.09 -0.20 3.99
N VAL A 152 -14.87 -0.60 4.41
CA VAL A 152 -14.69 -1.61 5.45
C VAL A 152 -15.37 -1.20 6.75
N MET A 153 -15.11 0.00 7.25
CA MET A 153 -15.71 0.50 8.49
C MET A 153 -17.24 0.50 8.43
N THR A 154 -17.83 0.94 7.31
CA THR A 154 -19.29 0.98 7.13
C THR A 154 -19.90 -0.40 6.89
N MET A 155 -19.13 -1.39 6.40
CA MET A 155 -19.57 -2.80 6.34
C MET A 155 -19.64 -3.45 7.72
N PHE A 156 -18.68 -3.13 8.60
CA PHE A 156 -18.54 -3.82 9.89
C PHE A 156 -19.18 -3.07 11.07
N LEU A 157 -19.48 -1.77 10.92
CA LEU A 157 -20.15 -0.99 11.96
C LEU A 157 -21.59 -0.64 11.61
N PRO A 158 -22.49 -0.61 12.61
CA PRO A 158 -23.75 0.10 12.48
C PRO A 158 -23.52 1.57 12.11
N PRO A 159 -24.39 2.19 11.27
CA PRO A 159 -24.26 3.59 10.89
C PRO A 159 -24.12 4.53 12.10
N SER A 160 -24.92 4.33 13.15
CA SER A 160 -24.85 5.14 14.37
C SER A 160 -23.51 5.04 15.10
N SER A 161 -22.85 3.88 15.08
CA SER A 161 -21.52 3.71 15.68
C SER A 161 -20.44 4.39 14.86
N TYR A 162 -20.50 4.26 13.53
CA TYR A 162 -19.59 4.96 12.62
C TYR A 162 -19.73 6.49 12.78
N ASP A 163 -20.96 7.01 12.75
CA ASP A 163 -21.25 8.44 12.89
C ASP A 163 -20.81 8.98 14.25
N SER A 164 -21.09 8.26 15.34
CA SER A 164 -20.69 8.68 16.69
C SER A 164 -19.16 8.72 16.85
N SER A 165 -18.44 7.73 16.31
CA SER A 165 -16.98 7.72 16.35
C SER A 165 -16.38 8.84 15.48
N CYS A 166 -16.97 9.13 14.31
CA CYS A 166 -16.56 10.26 13.48
C CYS A 166 -16.81 11.60 14.20
N ALA A 167 -17.98 11.77 14.82
CA ALA A 167 -18.31 12.99 15.57
C ALA A 167 -17.37 13.20 16.77
N LEU A 168 -17.03 12.13 17.49
CA LEU A 168 -16.05 12.19 18.58
C LEU A 168 -14.65 12.57 18.07
N ALA A 169 -14.21 11.99 16.96
CA ALA A 169 -12.92 12.33 16.38
C ALA A 169 -12.90 13.79 15.88
N GLN A 170 -13.99 14.27 15.29
CA GLN A 170 -14.12 15.66 14.89
C GLN A 170 -14.07 16.61 16.09
N SER A 171 -14.73 16.27 17.20
CA SER A 171 -14.69 17.14 18.40
C SER A 171 -13.28 17.28 18.96
N TYR A 172 -12.47 16.21 18.91
CA TYR A 172 -11.05 16.27 19.28
C TYR A 172 -10.29 17.25 18.37
N ILE A 173 -10.52 17.23 17.05
CA ILE A 173 -9.89 18.19 16.14
C ILE A 173 -10.33 19.62 16.44
N ASP A 174 -11.63 19.84 16.65
CA ASP A 174 -12.20 21.16 16.94
C ASP A 174 -11.64 21.75 18.26
N GLU A 175 -11.32 20.89 19.22
CA GLU A 175 -10.65 21.23 20.49
C GLU A 175 -9.13 21.42 20.37
N GLY A 176 -8.55 21.28 19.18
CA GLY A 176 -7.09 21.39 18.95
C GLY A 176 -6.30 20.14 19.36
N ARG A 177 -6.96 19.00 19.46
CA ARG A 177 -6.44 17.71 19.95
C ARG A 177 -6.39 16.65 18.85
N ALA A 178 -6.02 17.07 17.63
CA ALA A 178 -6.03 16.22 16.45
C ALA A 178 -5.12 14.98 16.58
N ASP A 179 -4.01 15.10 17.29
CA ASP A 179 -3.03 14.02 17.50
C ASP A 179 -3.29 13.18 18.77
N ASP A 180 -4.29 13.54 19.58
CA ASP A 180 -4.67 12.78 20.76
C ASP A 180 -5.28 11.43 20.35
N ILE A 181 -4.90 10.37 21.08
CA ILE A 181 -5.46 9.03 20.91
C ILE A 181 -6.92 9.00 21.35
N LEU A 182 -7.78 8.53 20.46
CA LEU A 182 -9.19 8.34 20.75
C LEU A 182 -9.39 7.23 21.80
N PRO A 183 -10.42 7.33 22.65
CA PRO A 183 -10.76 6.27 23.58
C PRO A 183 -10.97 4.93 22.85
N PHE A 184 -10.39 3.84 23.37
CA PHE A 184 -10.59 2.51 22.79
C PHE A 184 -12.06 2.07 22.75
N SER A 185 -12.93 2.63 23.58
CA SER A 185 -14.37 2.39 23.48
C SER A 185 -14.96 2.80 22.13
N ALA A 186 -14.34 3.75 21.42
CA ALA A 186 -14.77 4.22 20.10
C ALA A 186 -14.07 3.52 18.92
N THR A 187 -12.88 2.94 19.14
CA THR A 187 -12.02 2.42 18.05
C THR A 187 -11.79 0.91 18.11
N LYS A 188 -11.99 0.26 19.26
CA LYS A 188 -11.54 -1.12 19.47
C LYS A 188 -12.25 -2.18 18.63
N SER A 189 -13.52 -1.96 18.30
CA SER A 189 -14.29 -2.85 17.43
C SER A 189 -13.76 -2.85 15.99
N LEU A 190 -13.13 -1.77 15.55
CA LEU A 190 -12.56 -1.61 14.21
C LEU A 190 -11.10 -2.03 14.16
N PHE A 191 -10.31 -1.54 15.11
CA PHE A 191 -8.86 -1.53 15.04
C PHE A 191 -8.21 -2.36 16.14
N MET A 192 -8.97 -3.26 16.76
CA MET A 192 -8.53 -4.06 17.91
C MET A 192 -7.95 -3.10 18.98
N SER A 193 -6.78 -3.40 19.56
CA SER A 193 -6.14 -2.50 20.53
C SER A 193 -5.04 -1.63 19.91
N ALA A 194 -5.11 -1.30 18.60
CA ALA A 194 -4.20 -0.31 18.02
C ALA A 194 -4.64 1.11 18.43
N PRO A 195 -3.73 1.94 18.98
CA PRO A 195 -4.04 3.33 19.31
C PRO A 195 -4.20 4.14 18.02
N VAL A 196 -5.28 4.92 17.91
CA VAL A 196 -5.57 5.75 16.73
C VAL A 196 -5.85 7.18 17.16
N SER A 197 -5.16 8.14 16.57
CA SER A 197 -5.39 9.58 16.80
C SER A 197 -6.69 10.04 16.14
N ALA A 198 -7.24 11.16 16.60
CA ALA A 198 -8.44 11.74 16.01
C ALA A 198 -8.29 12.04 14.51
N LYS A 199 -7.15 12.64 14.13
CA LYS A 199 -6.80 12.93 12.74
C LYS A 199 -6.72 11.66 11.89
N ARG A 200 -6.00 10.64 12.36
CA ARG A 200 -5.83 9.39 11.60
C ARG A 200 -7.15 8.66 11.44
N PHE A 201 -7.99 8.63 12.49
CA PHE A 201 -9.32 8.05 12.42
C PHE A 201 -10.15 8.71 11.33
N LEU A 202 -10.26 10.04 11.28
CA LEU A 202 -11.05 10.73 10.26
C LEU A 202 -10.46 10.61 8.85
N SER A 203 -9.14 10.47 8.73
CA SER A 203 -8.50 10.24 7.45
C SER A 203 -8.92 8.91 6.81
N LEU A 204 -8.95 7.84 7.63
CA LEU A 204 -9.43 6.50 7.23
C LEU A 204 -10.96 6.45 7.06
N ALA A 205 -11.67 7.04 8.03
CA ALA A 205 -13.13 7.03 8.06
C ALA A 205 -13.70 7.85 6.91
N SER A 206 -13.09 8.97 6.53
CA SER A 206 -13.52 9.86 5.45
C SER A 206 -15.06 10.08 5.45
N PRO A 207 -15.62 10.66 6.52
CA PRO A 207 -17.06 10.82 6.63
C PRO A 207 -17.63 11.75 5.55
N GLY A 208 -18.90 11.54 5.24
CA GLY A 208 -19.65 12.38 4.32
C GLY A 208 -19.95 13.77 4.91
N PRO A 209 -20.46 14.70 4.08
CA PRO A 209 -20.75 14.51 2.65
C PRO A 209 -19.54 14.71 1.73
N LEU A 210 -18.43 15.27 2.23
CA LEU A 210 -17.31 15.67 1.39
C LEU A 210 -16.30 14.54 1.13
N HIS A 211 -16.27 13.49 1.96
CA HIS A 211 -15.30 12.39 1.85
C HIS A 211 -13.86 12.91 1.66
N ALA A 212 -13.49 13.82 2.55
CA ALA A 212 -12.24 14.57 2.49
C ALA A 212 -11.07 13.87 3.19
N GLY A 213 -11.23 12.61 3.62
CA GLY A 213 -10.15 11.82 4.20
C GLY A 213 -9.00 11.65 3.21
N GLU A 214 -7.77 11.68 3.72
CA GLU A 214 -6.56 11.60 2.91
C GLU A 214 -6.35 10.17 2.37
N ASP A 215 -6.74 9.16 3.15
CA ASP A 215 -6.61 7.74 2.79
C ASP A 215 -7.67 7.24 1.80
N ASP A 216 -8.73 8.02 1.60
CA ASP A 216 -9.89 7.63 0.79
C ASP A 216 -9.63 7.78 -0.71
N TYR A 217 -8.81 6.87 -1.24
CA TYR A 217 -8.47 6.78 -2.65
C TYR A 217 -9.30 5.74 -3.40
N PHE A 218 -9.81 4.72 -2.70
CA PHE A 218 -10.30 3.48 -3.32
C PHE A 218 -11.78 3.19 -3.07
N SER A 219 -12.52 4.10 -2.43
CA SER A 219 -13.97 3.87 -2.24
C SER A 219 -14.69 3.80 -3.58
N SER A 220 -15.67 2.89 -3.67
CA SER A 220 -16.34 2.58 -4.92
C SER A 220 -17.25 3.69 -5.45
N ASP A 221 -17.73 4.55 -4.55
CA ASP A 221 -18.68 5.65 -4.86
C ASP A 221 -18.00 7.00 -5.15
N LEU A 222 -16.65 7.07 -5.15
CA LEU A 222 -15.95 8.34 -5.38
C LEU A 222 -16.34 8.93 -6.73
N GLU A 223 -16.60 10.25 -6.75
CA GLU A 223 -16.94 10.96 -7.98
C GLU A 223 -15.80 10.96 -8.99
N ASP A 224 -16.12 11.04 -10.29
CA ASP A 224 -15.11 11.11 -11.35
C ASP A 224 -14.13 12.28 -11.17
N LYS A 225 -14.59 13.41 -10.62
CA LYS A 225 -13.72 14.56 -10.33
C LYS A 225 -12.65 14.22 -9.28
N ARG A 226 -12.96 13.35 -8.31
CA ARG A 226 -11.96 12.86 -7.34
C ARG A 226 -10.99 11.90 -8.02
N LEU A 227 -11.50 10.96 -8.83
CA LEU A 227 -10.67 10.01 -9.58
C LEU A 227 -9.74 10.69 -10.60
N GLU A 228 -10.18 11.77 -11.25
CA GLU A 228 -9.36 12.56 -12.16
C GLU A 228 -8.17 13.20 -11.43
N LYS A 229 -8.40 13.71 -10.20
CA LYS A 229 -7.34 14.30 -9.36
C LYS A 229 -6.38 13.26 -8.78
N THR A 230 -6.76 11.99 -8.77
CA THR A 230 -5.96 10.90 -8.21
C THR A 230 -5.45 9.99 -9.32
N PHE A 231 -6.23 9.01 -9.78
CA PHE A 231 -5.88 8.12 -10.89
C PHE A 231 -5.55 8.86 -12.19
N GLY A 232 -6.29 9.93 -12.52
CA GLY A 232 -5.97 10.76 -13.69
C GLY A 232 -4.63 11.49 -13.55
N ALA A 233 -4.28 11.93 -12.34
CA ALA A 233 -2.97 12.52 -12.06
C ALA A 233 -1.83 11.49 -12.15
N LEU A 234 -2.08 10.22 -11.79
CA LEU A 234 -1.13 9.13 -12.05
C LEU A 234 -0.84 8.92 -13.54
N GLY A 235 -1.72 9.34 -14.44
CA GLY A 235 -1.46 9.27 -15.87
C GLY A 235 -0.30 10.16 -16.34
N LYS A 236 0.04 11.19 -15.54
CA LYS A 236 1.03 12.21 -15.90
C LYS A 236 2.45 11.86 -15.45
N ILE A 237 2.63 10.77 -14.70
CA ILE A 237 3.93 10.32 -14.21
C ILE A 237 4.48 9.21 -15.10
N VAL A 238 5.80 9.19 -15.26
CA VAL A 238 6.51 8.17 -16.06
C VAL A 238 6.76 6.94 -15.19
N THR A 239 5.69 6.22 -14.85
CA THR A 239 5.73 4.99 -14.05
C THR A 239 4.73 4.00 -14.61
N ARG A 240 5.14 2.74 -14.84
CA ARG A 240 4.22 1.68 -15.29
C ARG A 240 3.34 1.25 -14.11
N LEU A 241 2.03 1.19 -14.30
CA LEU A 241 1.08 0.88 -13.22
C LEU A 241 0.41 -0.48 -13.41
N SER A 242 0.15 -1.20 -12.32
CA SER A 242 -0.70 -2.40 -12.33
C SER A 242 -1.61 -2.45 -11.11
N PHE A 243 -2.91 -2.53 -11.34
CA PHE A 243 -3.92 -2.77 -10.30
C PHE A 243 -4.33 -4.24 -10.35
N LEU A 244 -4.09 -4.98 -9.26
CA LEU A 244 -4.37 -6.41 -9.11
C LEU A 244 -5.41 -6.58 -7.98
N PHE A 245 -6.67 -6.42 -8.34
CA PHE A 245 -7.76 -6.36 -7.37
C PHE A 245 -8.29 -7.76 -7.03
N SER A 246 -8.53 -8.07 -5.75
CA SER A 246 -8.96 -9.41 -5.33
C SER A 246 -10.44 -9.66 -5.64
N GLY A 247 -10.74 -10.64 -6.50
CA GLY A 247 -12.11 -10.89 -6.97
C GLY A 247 -13.09 -11.34 -5.87
N ARG A 248 -12.61 -12.11 -4.89
CA ARG A 248 -13.36 -12.56 -3.71
C ARG A 248 -12.95 -11.83 -2.43
N ASP A 249 -12.43 -10.62 -2.55
CA ASP A 249 -12.08 -9.79 -1.41
C ASP A 249 -13.28 -9.60 -0.46
N GLN A 250 -13.10 -10.01 0.79
CA GLN A 250 -14.09 -9.96 1.87
C GLN A 250 -14.20 -8.59 2.53
N TYR A 251 -13.29 -7.66 2.23
CA TYR A 251 -13.28 -6.28 2.72
C TYR A 251 -13.89 -5.30 1.72
N VAL A 252 -14.59 -5.81 0.71
CA VAL A 252 -15.25 -5.01 -0.32
C VAL A 252 -16.72 -5.39 -0.35
N PRO A 253 -17.67 -4.43 -0.35
CA PRO A 253 -19.09 -4.77 -0.35
C PRO A 253 -19.46 -5.65 -1.54
N SER A 254 -20.31 -6.65 -1.32
CA SER A 254 -20.73 -7.59 -2.38
C SER A 254 -21.54 -6.92 -3.49
N THR A 255 -22.07 -5.73 -3.23
CA THR A 255 -22.79 -4.88 -4.20
C THR A 255 -21.86 -4.17 -5.19
N VAL A 256 -20.56 -4.10 -4.91
CA VAL A 256 -19.58 -3.43 -5.79
C VAL A 256 -19.21 -4.32 -6.96
N ASP A 257 -19.40 -3.81 -8.18
CA ASP A 257 -18.87 -4.43 -9.40
C ASP A 257 -17.38 -4.13 -9.53
N LYS A 258 -16.55 -5.03 -8.98
CA LYS A 258 -15.09 -4.88 -8.92
C LYS A 258 -14.44 -4.76 -10.31
N MET A 259 -15.01 -5.40 -11.33
CA MET A 259 -14.51 -5.30 -12.70
C MET A 259 -14.71 -3.89 -13.24
N LYS A 260 -15.93 -3.35 -13.11
CA LYS A 260 -16.22 -1.96 -13.53
C LYS A 260 -15.44 -0.94 -12.73
N MET A 261 -15.25 -1.17 -11.44
CA MET A 261 -14.48 -0.27 -10.58
C MET A 261 -13.03 -0.17 -11.04
N VAL A 262 -12.36 -1.30 -11.28
CA VAL A 262 -10.97 -1.31 -11.78
C VAL A 262 -10.88 -0.72 -13.18
N GLU A 263 -11.83 -1.02 -14.08
CA GLU A 263 -11.84 -0.40 -15.41
C GLU A 263 -12.01 1.11 -15.34
N ARG A 264 -12.88 1.61 -14.44
CA ARG A 264 -13.06 3.05 -14.23
C ARG A 264 -11.76 3.72 -13.78
N TRP A 265 -10.97 3.07 -12.91
CA TRP A 265 -9.63 3.55 -12.57
C TRP A 265 -8.70 3.55 -13.78
N HIS A 266 -8.74 2.50 -14.60
CA HIS A 266 -7.93 2.41 -15.81
C HIS A 266 -8.24 3.53 -16.79
N GLU A 267 -9.50 3.82 -17.04
CA GLU A 267 -9.95 4.91 -17.91
C GLU A 267 -9.42 6.28 -17.44
N HIS A 268 -9.42 6.54 -16.12
CA HIS A 268 -8.87 7.78 -15.57
C HIS A 268 -7.36 7.87 -15.78
N VAL A 269 -6.59 6.80 -15.49
CA VAL A 269 -5.15 6.76 -15.77
C VAL A 269 -4.84 6.99 -17.25
N ARG A 270 -5.54 6.28 -18.16
CA ARG A 270 -5.34 6.39 -19.61
C ARG A 270 -5.69 7.79 -20.12
N ARG A 271 -6.77 8.41 -19.64
CA ARG A 271 -7.12 9.81 -19.96
C ARG A 271 -6.03 10.79 -19.52
N GLY A 272 -5.36 10.50 -18.41
CA GLY A 272 -4.21 11.26 -17.94
C GLY A 272 -2.92 11.06 -18.75
N GLY A 273 -2.89 10.09 -19.68
CA GLY A 273 -1.74 9.74 -20.51
C GLY A 273 -0.90 8.56 -20.00
N GLY A 274 -1.34 7.88 -18.94
CA GLY A 274 -0.57 6.83 -18.29
C GLY A 274 -0.63 5.47 -18.99
N VAL A 275 0.37 4.65 -18.72
CA VAL A 275 0.46 3.27 -19.20
C VAL A 275 0.13 2.30 -18.07
N ILE A 276 -0.89 1.48 -18.30
CA ILE A 276 -1.28 0.40 -17.40
C ILE A 276 -0.82 -0.92 -18.00
N ASP A 277 -0.28 -1.78 -17.16
CA ASP A 277 0.07 -3.13 -17.54
C ASP A 277 -1.15 -3.88 -18.07
N GLU A 278 -0.98 -4.55 -19.21
CA GLU A 278 -2.04 -5.29 -19.89
C GLU A 278 -2.68 -6.40 -19.03
N ARG A 279 -1.98 -6.89 -18.00
CA ARG A 279 -2.50 -7.92 -17.09
C ARG A 279 -3.07 -7.32 -15.80
N SER A 280 -3.14 -6.00 -15.68
CA SER A 280 -3.88 -5.35 -14.61
C SER A 280 -5.36 -5.71 -14.71
N GLY A 281 -6.01 -5.92 -13.57
CA GLY A 281 -7.42 -6.26 -13.50
C GLY A 281 -7.77 -6.98 -12.20
N VAL A 282 -8.91 -7.66 -12.22
CA VAL A 282 -9.34 -8.50 -11.10
C VAL A 282 -8.65 -9.87 -11.16
N VAL A 283 -8.07 -10.29 -10.04
CA VAL A 283 -7.53 -11.62 -9.80
C VAL A 283 -8.67 -12.53 -9.37
N GLY A 284 -9.08 -13.44 -10.25
CA GLY A 284 -10.25 -14.29 -10.06
C GLY A 284 -10.10 -15.20 -8.84
N GLY A 285 -11.13 -15.26 -7.99
CA GLY A 285 -11.15 -16.16 -6.84
C GLY A 285 -10.27 -15.75 -5.65
N ALA A 286 -9.43 -14.72 -5.78
CA ALA A 286 -8.54 -14.26 -4.72
C ALA A 286 -9.30 -13.58 -3.57
N THR A 287 -9.01 -13.99 -2.33
CA THR A 287 -9.38 -13.27 -1.09
C THR A 287 -8.43 -12.08 -0.87
N HIS A 288 -8.66 -11.27 0.15
CA HIS A 288 -7.85 -10.07 0.40
C HIS A 288 -6.34 -10.37 0.49
N THR A 289 -5.97 -11.34 1.32
CA THR A 289 -4.57 -11.72 1.60
C THR A 289 -4.13 -13.00 0.90
N LEU A 290 -5.03 -13.65 0.15
CA LEU A 290 -4.77 -14.91 -0.56
C LEU A 290 -4.21 -16.04 0.34
N LYS A 291 -4.48 -15.98 1.64
CA LYS A 291 -3.97 -16.94 2.64
C LYS A 291 -4.34 -18.40 2.35
N GLU A 292 -5.45 -18.62 1.64
CA GLU A 292 -5.92 -19.95 1.26
C GLU A 292 -5.13 -20.56 0.09
N GLY A 293 -4.30 -19.76 -0.59
CA GLY A 293 -3.53 -20.19 -1.77
C GLY A 293 -4.40 -20.50 -2.99
N GLY A 294 -3.96 -21.47 -3.79
CA GLY A 294 -4.66 -21.94 -4.99
C GLY A 294 -4.58 -20.98 -6.18
N LYS A 295 -5.54 -21.12 -7.12
CA LYS A 295 -5.50 -20.42 -8.43
C LYS A 295 -5.41 -18.90 -8.34
N GLY A 296 -6.02 -18.29 -7.33
CA GLY A 296 -5.92 -16.84 -7.12
C GLY A 296 -4.51 -16.40 -6.78
N LEU A 297 -3.81 -17.16 -5.93
CA LEU A 297 -2.41 -16.93 -5.58
C LEU A 297 -1.49 -17.15 -6.79
N GLU A 298 -1.69 -18.25 -7.51
CA GLU A 298 -0.94 -18.56 -8.74
C GLU A 298 -1.09 -17.45 -9.79
N ASP A 299 -2.32 -16.95 -10.01
CA ASP A 299 -2.58 -15.85 -10.94
C ASP A 299 -1.94 -14.54 -10.47
N LEU A 300 -2.05 -14.20 -9.17
CA LEU A 300 -1.40 -13.01 -8.62
C LEU A 300 0.12 -13.07 -8.83
N VAL A 301 0.77 -14.15 -8.42
CA VAL A 301 2.22 -14.34 -8.56
C VAL A 301 2.63 -14.25 -10.03
N LYS A 302 1.91 -14.94 -10.92
CA LYS A 302 2.17 -14.89 -12.37
C LYS A 302 2.07 -13.47 -12.95
N ARG A 303 1.11 -12.66 -12.48
CA ARG A 303 0.94 -11.28 -12.95
C ARG A 303 2.02 -10.35 -12.41
N VAL A 304 2.40 -10.50 -11.15
CA VAL A 304 3.50 -9.72 -10.55
C VAL A 304 4.82 -10.06 -11.24
N VAL A 305 5.20 -11.35 -11.31
CA VAL A 305 6.43 -11.78 -11.98
C VAL A 305 6.46 -11.33 -13.43
N GLY A 306 5.37 -11.55 -14.16
CA GLY A 306 5.28 -11.10 -15.55
C GLY A 306 5.38 -9.58 -15.69
N PHE A 307 4.93 -8.79 -14.72
CA PHE A 307 5.11 -7.33 -14.73
C PHE A 307 6.59 -6.97 -14.60
N LEU A 308 7.33 -7.64 -13.72
CA LEU A 308 8.77 -7.44 -13.52
C LEU A 308 9.57 -7.83 -14.77
N GLU A 309 9.29 -8.98 -15.37
CA GLU A 309 9.95 -9.46 -16.60
C GLU A 309 9.76 -8.49 -17.78
N ARG A 310 8.54 -7.95 -17.95
CA ARG A 310 8.27 -6.95 -19.01
C ARG A 310 8.97 -5.61 -18.78
N LEU A 311 9.36 -5.30 -17.55
CA LEU A 311 10.23 -4.16 -17.30
C LEU A 311 11.66 -4.47 -17.72
N ASP A 312 12.11 -5.72 -17.57
CA ASP A 312 13.42 -6.17 -18.02
C ASP A 312 13.59 -6.12 -19.55
N GLU A 313 12.56 -6.48 -20.31
CA GLU A 313 12.57 -6.50 -21.78
C GLU A 313 12.65 -5.12 -22.44
N ASN A 314 12.22 -4.05 -21.77
CA ASN A 314 12.22 -2.68 -22.30
C ASN A 314 13.56 -1.95 -22.07
N GLN A 315 14.70 -2.65 -22.21
CA GLN A 315 16.04 -2.04 -22.23
C GLN A 315 16.39 -1.46 -23.61
#